data_AF-A0A6A5K3C8-F1
#
_entry.id   AF-A0A6A5K3C8-F1
#
_cell.length_a   1.000
_cell.length_b   1.000
_cell.length_c   1.000
_cell.angle_alpha   90.00
_cell.angle_beta   90.00
_cell.angle_gamma   90.00
#
_symmetry.space_group_name_H-M   'P 1'
#
loop_
_entity.id
_entity.type
_entity.pdbx_description
1 polymer ?
#
loop_
_entity_poly.entity_id
_entity_poly.type
_entity_poly.pdbx_seq_one_letter_code
_entity_poly.pdbx_strand_id
1 'polypeptide(L)'
;MRSFTLASCIAALSSLACAELNLSEPLLSKQVLPSTFTPPQVFKNTNLVRTTNLDKAYPRETINVIIENIDSKPQSEYYLPFDASLLSKVGGFEVRDKKAADKGTFKVQVVGFDAESSTEFYRIHLPEALAPGAQQTISISYAVLSALQPVPAQLGQTEKQYVQYTFSAYAPSAYLTEKQRTKVKFPNTDVPDYTTLPAELNDEKKADPQKQGSTFTYGLYNNVSAGAQQPVSVRYEFTKPITHATLLERDLEVSHWGGNLASEERYWLVNQGAGLKNQFSRVEWQRQLYMNPPTFALKGLNLPLAPGAVDPYFTDDIGNVSTSKFRAGSKEALLELKPRYPLFGTWKYSFRVGWNADLSLYLRKLSTADTYVLKVPFLEGPRAGEGISYARVSLRVILPEGAENVRFSTTVPIVDNSTSLHKTFMDTLGRTTLTLTAINLSDEFRDRDLFVTYDYPWMAGYRKPLVIAMGIFAVFAVTWVLGSIDTSIGKKKTV
;
A
#
# COMPACT_ATOMS: atom_id res chain seq x y z
N MET A 1 -23.64 67.53 8.72
CA MET A 1 -22.22 67.42 9.17
C MET A 1 -21.73 66.01 8.88
N ARG A 2 -20.52 65.90 8.31
CA ARG A 2 -19.76 64.69 7.88
C ARG A 2 -20.26 64.06 6.58
N SER A 3 -19.71 64.38 5.40
CA SER A 3 -18.35 64.21 4.84
C SER A 3 -18.07 62.79 4.31
N PHE A 4 -17.77 62.77 3.01
CA PHE A 4 -17.27 61.69 2.15
C PHE A 4 -16.09 60.91 2.74
N THR A 5 -15.95 59.62 2.36
CA THR A 5 -14.88 59.17 1.43
C THR A 5 -15.04 57.69 1.05
N LEU A 6 -15.25 57.46 -0.25
CA LEU A 6 -14.79 56.30 -1.02
C LEU A 6 -13.25 56.28 -0.99
N ALA A 7 -12.61 55.13 -0.72
CA ALA A 7 -11.33 54.73 -1.31
C ALA A 7 -10.89 53.31 -0.91
N SER A 8 -10.72 52.44 -1.93
CA SER A 8 -9.74 51.34 -2.04
C SER A 8 -9.96 50.09 -1.14
N CYS A 9 -9.78 48.83 -1.54
CA CYS A 9 -9.05 48.17 -2.63
C CYS A 9 -9.86 46.93 -3.05
N ILE A 10 -10.21 46.71 -4.32
CA ILE A 10 -9.40 45.94 -5.29
C ILE A 10 -8.49 44.90 -4.61
N ALA A 11 -9.06 43.76 -4.24
CA ALA A 11 -8.33 42.53 -3.93
C ALA A 11 -9.19 41.27 -4.21
N ALA A 12 -10.00 41.32 -5.28
CA ALA A 12 -10.85 40.22 -5.71
C ALA A 12 -10.44 39.70 -7.10
N LEU A 13 -9.14 39.52 -7.33
CA LEU A 13 -8.57 38.88 -8.52
C LEU A 13 -7.26 38.18 -8.14
N SER A 14 -7.37 37.18 -7.28
CA SER A 14 -6.35 36.14 -7.14
C SER A 14 -7.05 34.84 -6.76
N SER A 15 -7.89 34.34 -7.67
CA SER A 15 -8.12 32.90 -7.73
C SER A 15 -6.77 32.27 -8.05
N LEU A 16 -6.06 31.89 -7.00
CA LEU A 16 -4.99 30.92 -7.09
C LEU A 16 -5.53 29.76 -7.91
N ALA A 17 -5.04 29.65 -9.14
CA ALA A 17 -5.03 28.39 -9.84
C ALA A 17 -4.24 27.44 -8.94
N CYS A 18 -4.93 26.74 -8.06
CA CYS A 18 -4.42 25.48 -7.54
C CYS A 18 -4.27 24.60 -8.78
N ALA A 19 -3.07 24.60 -9.36
CA ALA A 19 -2.67 23.53 -10.24
C ALA A 19 -2.96 22.24 -9.46
N GLU A 20 -3.83 21.41 -10.01
CA GLU A 20 -3.95 20.03 -9.58
C GLU A 20 -2.56 19.44 -9.69
N LEU A 21 -1.87 19.30 -8.56
CA LEU A 21 -0.62 18.57 -8.48
C LEU A 21 -0.93 17.18 -9.04
N ASN A 22 -0.21 16.77 -10.09
CA ASN A 22 -0.24 15.41 -10.60
C ASN A 22 0.00 14.45 -9.43
N LEU A 23 -1.08 13.86 -8.91
CA LEU A 23 -1.14 13.04 -7.70
C LEU A 23 -0.47 11.66 -7.86
N SER A 24 0.30 11.47 -8.93
CA SER A 24 0.87 10.18 -9.35
C SER A 24 2.38 10.06 -9.12
N GLU A 25 3.08 11.12 -8.68
CA GLU A 25 4.51 11.02 -8.39
C GLU A 25 4.79 10.99 -6.88
N PRO A 26 5.44 9.93 -6.36
CA PRO A 26 5.74 9.85 -4.95
C PRO A 26 6.89 10.79 -4.57
N LEU A 27 6.63 11.72 -3.67
CA LEU A 27 7.66 12.42 -2.90
C LEU A 27 8.24 11.45 -1.85
N LEU A 28 8.99 10.44 -2.30
CA LEU A 28 9.98 9.82 -1.43
C LEU A 28 10.97 10.92 -1.02
N SER A 29 11.41 10.93 0.24
CA SER A 29 12.53 11.78 0.67
C SER A 29 13.82 11.30 -0.02
N LYS A 30 13.99 11.70 -1.28
CA LYS A 30 15.14 11.35 -2.11
C LYS A 30 16.35 12.08 -1.54
N GLN A 31 17.34 11.34 -1.07
CA GLN A 31 18.66 11.92 -0.86
C GLN A 31 19.26 12.15 -2.24
N VAL A 32 19.32 13.41 -2.66
CA VAL A 32 19.96 13.80 -3.93
C VAL A 32 21.47 13.76 -3.72
N LEU A 33 22.13 12.82 -4.37
CA LEU A 33 23.59 12.75 -4.45
C LEU A 33 24.08 13.67 -5.58
N PRO A 34 25.39 14.02 -5.60
CA PRO A 34 25.95 14.79 -6.70
C PRO A 34 25.68 14.12 -8.06
N SER A 35 25.43 14.92 -9.09
CA SER A 35 25.10 14.45 -10.46
C SER A 35 26.18 13.57 -11.11
N THR A 36 27.40 13.57 -10.56
CA THR A 36 28.53 12.74 -11.00
C THR A 36 28.79 11.52 -10.12
N PHE A 37 27.93 11.23 -9.12
CA PHE A 37 28.15 10.07 -8.26
C PHE A 37 28.08 8.80 -9.10
N THR A 38 29.01 7.89 -8.89
CA THR A 38 28.97 6.53 -9.41
C THR A 38 29.18 5.63 -8.21
N PRO A 39 28.36 4.57 -8.00
CA PRO A 39 28.55 3.65 -6.90
C PRO A 39 30.02 3.19 -6.85
N PRO A 40 30.73 3.39 -5.72
CA PRO A 40 32.11 3.00 -5.58
C PRO A 40 32.27 1.52 -5.92
N GLN A 41 33.20 1.15 -6.79
CA GLN A 41 33.42 -0.25 -7.20
C GLN A 41 34.19 -1.04 -6.13
N VAL A 42 33.61 -1.12 -4.94
CA VAL A 42 34.20 -1.71 -3.73
C VAL A 42 33.70 -3.13 -3.46
N PHE A 43 32.61 -3.53 -4.12
CA PHE A 43 32.06 -4.88 -4.03
C PHE A 43 32.15 -5.61 -5.37
N LYS A 44 32.19 -6.93 -5.27
CA LYS A 44 32.06 -7.86 -6.38
C LYS A 44 31.01 -8.92 -6.03
N ASN A 45 30.16 -9.28 -6.98
CA ASN A 45 29.14 -10.31 -6.78
C ASN A 45 29.67 -11.65 -7.27
N THR A 46 30.03 -12.55 -6.37
CA THR A 46 30.57 -13.88 -6.69
C THR A 46 29.51 -14.80 -7.32
N ASN A 47 28.28 -14.75 -6.79
CA ASN A 47 27.16 -15.53 -7.30
C ASN A 47 25.85 -14.80 -7.05
N LEU A 48 25.04 -14.65 -8.10
CA LEU A 48 23.75 -13.98 -8.06
C LEU A 48 22.67 -14.86 -8.69
N VAL A 49 21.65 -15.18 -7.90
CA VAL A 49 20.46 -15.88 -8.37
C VAL A 49 19.24 -14.98 -8.22
N ARG A 50 18.69 -14.55 -9.35
CA ARG A 50 17.41 -13.84 -9.41
C ARG A 50 16.29 -14.84 -9.64
N THR A 51 15.24 -14.75 -8.84
CA THR A 51 14.00 -15.50 -9.03
C THR A 51 12.85 -14.51 -9.20
N THR A 52 12.22 -14.53 -10.37
CA THR A 52 11.00 -13.80 -10.69
C THR A 52 9.81 -14.75 -10.56
N ASN A 53 8.90 -14.49 -9.63
CA ASN A 53 7.67 -15.24 -9.48
C ASN A 53 6.48 -14.47 -10.08
N LEU A 54 5.80 -15.09 -11.05
CA LEU A 54 4.67 -14.56 -11.79
C LEU A 54 3.33 -15.25 -11.43
N ASP A 55 3.27 -15.97 -10.30
CA ASP A 55 2.08 -16.68 -9.82
C ASP A 55 0.92 -15.73 -9.43
N LYS A 56 1.24 -14.49 -9.05
CA LYS A 56 0.32 -13.43 -8.62
C LYS A 56 0.12 -12.37 -9.71
N ALA A 57 -0.85 -11.48 -9.49
CA ALA A 57 -1.19 -10.33 -10.34
C ALA A 57 -0.09 -9.24 -10.40
N TYR A 58 1.02 -9.44 -9.70
CA TYR A 58 2.21 -8.62 -9.78
C TYR A 58 3.46 -9.53 -9.68
N PRO A 59 4.53 -9.24 -10.43
CA PRO A 59 5.82 -9.92 -10.30
C PRO A 59 6.41 -9.75 -8.90
N ARG A 60 6.84 -10.86 -8.29
CA ARG A 60 7.66 -10.86 -7.08
C ARG A 60 9.10 -11.22 -7.44
N GLU A 61 10.02 -10.30 -7.22
CA GLU A 61 11.45 -10.49 -7.46
C GLU A 61 12.15 -10.88 -6.15
N THR A 62 13.06 -11.85 -6.24
CA THR A 62 13.93 -12.26 -5.14
C THR A 62 15.35 -12.45 -5.68
N ILE A 63 16.26 -11.58 -5.29
CA ILE A 63 17.68 -11.62 -5.67
C ILE A 63 18.47 -12.14 -4.47
N ASN A 64 19.08 -13.32 -4.62
CA ASN A 64 20.03 -13.85 -3.66
C ASN A 64 21.43 -13.60 -4.21
N VAL A 65 22.21 -12.76 -3.54
CA VAL A 65 23.56 -12.41 -4.00
C VAL A 65 24.58 -12.65 -2.90
N ILE A 66 25.72 -13.24 -3.27
CA ILE A 66 26.92 -13.34 -2.45
C ILE A 66 27.80 -12.16 -2.82
N ILE A 67 27.92 -11.21 -1.91
CA ILE A 67 28.76 -10.02 -2.05
C ILE A 67 30.13 -10.30 -1.43
N GLU A 68 31.18 -9.82 -2.07
CA GLU A 68 32.57 -9.88 -1.61
C GLU A 68 33.15 -8.47 -1.60
N ASN A 69 33.77 -8.08 -0.48
CA ASN A 69 34.46 -6.79 -0.39
C ASN A 69 35.85 -6.91 -1.04
N ILE A 70 36.07 -6.19 -2.15
CA ILE A 70 37.34 -6.16 -2.88
C ILE A 70 38.20 -4.95 -2.51
N ASP A 71 37.69 -4.03 -1.69
CA ASP A 71 38.44 -2.87 -1.22
C ASP A 71 39.31 -3.21 0.00
N SER A 72 40.36 -2.41 0.18
CA SER A 72 41.27 -2.44 1.33
C SER A 72 40.62 -2.02 2.65
N LYS A 73 39.48 -1.31 2.59
CA LYS A 73 38.76 -0.81 3.76
C LYS A 73 37.47 -1.61 4.00
N PRO A 74 37.00 -1.70 5.25
CA PRO A 74 35.67 -2.23 5.53
C PRO A 74 34.57 -1.39 4.89
N GLN A 75 33.58 -2.04 4.28
CA GLN A 75 32.50 -1.39 3.53
C GLN A 75 31.12 -1.76 4.09
N SER A 76 30.22 -0.80 4.17
CA SER A 76 28.87 -0.98 4.77
C SER A 76 27.71 -0.63 3.84
N GLU A 77 27.98 -0.06 2.66
CA GLU A 77 26.93 0.45 1.76
C GLU A 77 26.91 -0.33 0.44
N TYR A 78 25.80 -0.99 0.15
CA TYR A 78 25.58 -1.69 -1.13
C TYR A 78 24.51 -0.97 -1.95
N TYR A 79 24.67 -0.91 -3.27
CA TYR A 79 23.82 -0.15 -4.17
C TYR A 79 23.17 -1.08 -5.21
N LEU A 80 21.85 -0.96 -5.40
CA LEU A 80 21.09 -1.71 -6.40
C LEU A 80 20.42 -0.75 -7.41
N PRO A 81 20.75 -0.81 -8.71
CA PRO A 81 20.22 0.11 -9.72
C PRO A 81 18.82 -0.26 -10.17
N PHE A 82 18.02 0.76 -10.46
CA PHE A 82 16.70 0.67 -11.09
C PHE A 82 16.53 1.77 -12.13
N ASP A 83 15.79 1.47 -13.18
CA ASP A 83 15.21 2.52 -14.03
C ASP A 83 14.19 3.33 -13.20
N ALA A 84 14.19 4.64 -13.32
CA ALA A 84 13.26 5.53 -12.60
C ALA A 84 11.79 5.14 -12.84
N SER A 85 11.45 4.73 -14.06
CA SER A 85 10.10 4.28 -14.43
C SER A 85 9.70 2.96 -13.76
N LEU A 86 10.67 2.09 -13.46
CA LEU A 86 10.46 0.84 -12.74
C LEU A 86 10.40 1.09 -11.24
N LEU A 87 11.26 1.96 -10.72
CA LEU A 87 11.33 2.30 -9.30
C LEU A 87 10.01 2.86 -8.77
N SER A 88 9.34 3.70 -9.55
CA SER A 88 8.01 4.25 -9.19
C SER A 88 6.92 3.20 -9.02
N LYS A 89 7.18 1.95 -9.44
CA LYS A 89 6.30 0.79 -9.33
C LYS A 89 6.80 -0.26 -8.35
N VAL A 90 7.99 -0.09 -7.78
CA VAL A 90 8.55 -1.02 -6.80
C VAL A 90 7.78 -0.87 -5.49
N GLY A 91 7.33 -2.02 -4.98
CA GLY A 91 6.62 -2.13 -3.72
C GLY A 91 7.32 -3.08 -2.76
N GLY A 92 7.35 -2.71 -1.48
CA GLY A 92 7.80 -3.62 -0.43
C GLY A 92 9.25 -4.08 -0.52
N PHE A 93 10.17 -3.15 -0.78
CA PHE A 93 11.59 -3.46 -0.87
C PHE A 93 12.16 -3.83 0.50
N GLU A 94 12.51 -5.11 0.67
CA GLU A 94 13.08 -5.66 1.91
C GLU A 94 14.41 -6.37 1.61
N VAL A 95 15.40 -6.16 2.47
CA VAL A 95 16.70 -6.86 2.41
C VAL A 95 16.96 -7.56 3.72
N ARG A 96 17.42 -8.81 3.66
CA ARG A 96 17.76 -9.63 4.83
C ARG A 96 19.06 -10.39 4.59
N ASP A 97 19.73 -10.79 5.67
CA ASP A 97 20.78 -11.79 5.59
C ASP A 97 20.15 -13.17 5.39
N LYS A 98 20.61 -13.92 4.37
CA LYS A 98 20.07 -15.24 4.06
C LYS A 98 20.42 -16.28 5.12
N LYS A 99 21.60 -16.17 5.74
CA LYS A 99 22.10 -17.11 6.76
C LYS A 99 21.62 -16.74 8.16
N ALA A 100 21.27 -15.48 8.38
CA ALA A 100 20.81 -14.96 9.67
C ALA A 100 19.49 -14.18 9.51
N ALA A 101 18.44 -14.84 9.02
CA ALA A 101 17.14 -14.22 8.77
C ALA A 101 16.49 -13.61 10.05
N ASP A 102 16.86 -14.14 11.22
CA ASP A 102 16.34 -13.69 12.52
C ASP A 102 16.89 -12.32 12.96
N LYS A 103 17.98 -11.84 12.36
CA LYS A 103 18.58 -10.51 12.67
C LYS A 103 17.76 -9.33 12.11
N GLY A 104 16.62 -9.58 11.47
CA GLY A 104 15.73 -8.54 10.94
C GLY A 104 16.13 -8.03 9.54
N THR A 105 15.46 -6.95 9.11
CA THR A 105 15.67 -6.33 7.79
C THR A 105 16.73 -5.23 7.86
N PHE A 106 17.49 -5.07 6.77
CA PHE A 106 18.48 -4.00 6.66
C PHE A 106 17.81 -2.65 6.43
N LYS A 107 18.50 -1.56 6.79
CA LYS A 107 18.03 -0.20 6.50
C LYS A 107 18.26 0.09 5.02
N VAL A 108 17.21 0.55 4.35
CA VAL A 108 17.23 0.86 2.92
C VAL A 108 16.79 2.30 2.70
N GLN A 109 17.46 2.99 1.79
CA GLN A 109 17.11 4.36 1.38
C GLN A 109 17.15 4.46 -0.14
N VAL A 110 16.24 5.25 -0.72
CA VAL A 110 16.27 5.59 -2.14
C VAL A 110 17.22 6.77 -2.33
N VAL A 111 18.12 6.63 -3.29
CA VAL A 111 19.18 7.60 -3.57
C VAL A 111 19.23 7.83 -5.08
N GLY A 112 19.13 9.10 -5.49
CA GLY A 112 19.14 9.51 -6.90
C GLY A 112 20.26 10.52 -7.17
N PHE A 113 20.75 10.58 -8.42
CA PHE A 113 21.83 11.49 -8.84
C PHE A 113 21.32 12.86 -9.26
N ASP A 114 20.09 12.92 -9.78
CA ASP A 114 19.48 14.09 -10.39
C ASP A 114 17.98 13.85 -10.59
N ALA A 115 17.17 14.90 -10.67
CA ALA A 115 15.75 14.80 -11.02
C ALA A 115 15.53 14.28 -12.44
N GLU A 116 16.55 14.37 -13.32
CA GLU A 116 16.49 13.98 -14.74
C GLU A 116 17.26 12.68 -15.09
N SER A 117 17.97 12.06 -14.13
CA SER A 117 18.69 10.80 -14.39
C SER A 117 17.71 9.63 -14.60
N SER A 118 17.91 8.84 -15.66
CA SER A 118 17.10 7.65 -15.95
C SER A 118 17.31 6.50 -14.96
N THR A 119 18.38 6.53 -14.17
CA THR A 119 18.72 5.46 -13.21
C THR A 119 18.77 5.99 -11.78
N GLU A 120 18.05 5.32 -10.89
CA GLU A 120 18.00 5.56 -9.45
C GLU A 120 18.49 4.32 -8.69
N PHE A 121 18.88 4.48 -7.43
CA PHE A 121 19.46 3.39 -6.64
C PHE A 121 18.77 3.21 -5.31
N TYR A 122 18.65 1.96 -4.88
CA TYR A 122 18.48 1.67 -3.46
C TYR A 122 19.84 1.52 -2.80
N ARG A 123 20.12 2.35 -1.80
CA ARG A 123 21.25 2.21 -0.88
C ARG A 123 20.85 1.31 0.28
N ILE A 124 21.54 0.19 0.39
CA ILE A 124 21.35 -0.85 1.40
C ILE A 124 22.47 -0.71 2.42
N HIS A 125 22.12 -0.48 3.67
CA HIS A 125 23.08 -0.39 4.79
C HIS A 125 23.25 -1.75 5.46
N LEU A 126 24.47 -2.29 5.39
CA LEU A 126 24.85 -3.50 6.13
C LEU A 126 24.90 -3.19 7.63
N PRO A 127 24.31 -4.05 8.50
CA PRO A 127 24.35 -3.83 9.95
C PRO A 127 25.77 -3.82 10.53
N GLU A 128 26.67 -4.61 9.96
CA GLU A 128 28.08 -4.71 10.31
C GLU A 128 28.90 -4.49 9.03
N ALA A 129 29.98 -3.71 9.13
CA ALA A 129 30.83 -3.43 7.97
C ALA A 129 31.57 -4.70 7.54
N LEU A 130 31.53 -5.01 6.24
CA LEU A 130 32.15 -6.20 5.69
C LEU A 130 33.66 -5.97 5.57
N ALA A 131 34.46 -6.81 6.24
CA ALA A 131 35.92 -6.74 6.19
C ALA A 131 36.47 -7.00 4.77
N PRO A 132 37.66 -6.50 4.43
CA PRO A 132 38.33 -6.80 3.16
C PRO A 132 38.42 -8.30 2.89
N GLY A 133 38.02 -8.74 1.70
CA GLY A 133 37.98 -10.15 1.28
C GLY A 133 36.90 -11.01 1.94
N ALA A 134 36.11 -10.47 2.86
CA ALA A 134 35.01 -11.21 3.47
C ALA A 134 33.78 -11.27 2.53
N GLN A 135 32.98 -12.32 2.69
CA GLN A 135 31.76 -12.55 1.92
C GLN A 135 30.51 -12.57 2.79
N GLN A 136 29.42 -12.01 2.27
CA GLN A 136 28.11 -12.06 2.91
C GLN A 136 27.03 -12.44 1.89
N THR A 137 26.01 -13.21 2.32
CA THR A 137 24.88 -13.58 1.46
C THR A 137 23.66 -12.76 1.81
N ILE A 138 23.29 -11.82 0.94
CA ILE A 138 22.12 -10.97 1.11
C ILE A 138 20.97 -11.47 0.22
N SER A 139 19.76 -11.40 0.75
CA SER A 139 18.52 -11.70 0.03
C SER A 139 17.70 -10.42 -0.07
N ILE A 140 17.51 -9.95 -1.30
CA ILE A 140 16.76 -8.74 -1.64
C ILE A 140 15.42 -9.20 -2.24
N SER A 141 14.31 -8.70 -1.71
CA SER A 141 12.98 -9.03 -2.20
C SER A 141 12.13 -7.79 -2.40
N TYR A 142 11.41 -7.72 -3.51
CA TYR A 142 10.50 -6.63 -3.81
C TYR A 142 9.43 -7.09 -4.81
N ALA A 143 8.27 -6.42 -4.79
CA ALA A 143 7.23 -6.58 -5.78
C ALA A 143 7.33 -5.47 -6.83
N VAL A 144 6.97 -5.78 -8.08
CA VAL A 144 6.85 -4.78 -9.15
C VAL A 144 5.37 -4.64 -9.49
N LEU A 145 4.74 -3.56 -9.08
CA LEU A 145 3.30 -3.36 -9.26
C LEU A 145 3.00 -2.83 -10.67
N SER A 146 1.80 -3.11 -11.21
CA SER A 146 1.37 -2.60 -12.53
C SER A 146 2.41 -2.75 -13.66
N ALA A 147 3.13 -3.88 -13.65
CA ALA A 147 4.13 -4.23 -14.65
C ALA A 147 3.65 -5.29 -15.66
N LEU A 148 2.55 -5.98 -15.35
CA LEU A 148 1.93 -6.94 -16.27
C LEU A 148 1.06 -6.21 -17.28
N GLN A 149 1.20 -6.56 -18.55
CA GLN A 149 0.39 -5.98 -19.63
C GLN A 149 -0.40 -7.07 -20.35
N PRO A 150 -1.73 -6.95 -20.50
CA PRO A 150 -2.51 -7.92 -21.25
C PRO A 150 -2.19 -7.85 -22.75
N VAL A 151 -1.87 -8.99 -23.35
CA VAL A 151 -1.56 -9.11 -24.79
C VAL A 151 -2.32 -10.32 -25.36
N PRO A 152 -3.37 -10.11 -26.18
CA PRO A 152 -3.89 -8.83 -26.66
C PRO A 152 -4.57 -8.01 -25.55
N ALA A 153 -4.66 -6.69 -25.74
CA ALA A 153 -5.26 -5.77 -24.78
C ALA A 153 -6.78 -5.95 -24.63
N GLN A 154 -7.43 -6.60 -25.60
CA GLN A 154 -8.87 -6.88 -25.60
C GLN A 154 -9.12 -8.35 -25.92
N LEU A 155 -10.03 -8.96 -25.17
CA LEU A 155 -10.40 -10.37 -25.27
C LEU A 155 -11.92 -10.57 -25.24
N GLY A 156 -12.38 -11.67 -25.83
CA GLY A 156 -13.75 -12.14 -25.63
C GLY A 156 -14.03 -12.54 -24.18
N GLN A 157 -15.29 -12.51 -23.76
CA GLN A 157 -15.69 -12.80 -22.36
C GLN A 157 -15.29 -14.22 -21.88
N THR A 158 -15.17 -15.16 -22.82
CA THR A 158 -14.85 -16.57 -22.56
C THR A 158 -13.42 -16.95 -22.94
N GLU A 159 -12.62 -16.01 -23.42
CA GLU A 159 -11.24 -16.28 -23.87
C GLU A 159 -10.27 -16.35 -22.69
N LYS A 160 -9.16 -17.05 -22.90
CA LYS A 160 -8.06 -17.10 -21.94
C LYS A 160 -7.28 -15.79 -21.97
N GLN A 161 -6.91 -15.31 -20.80
CA GLN A 161 -6.09 -14.11 -20.69
C GLN A 161 -4.61 -14.46 -20.73
N TYR A 162 -3.88 -13.80 -21.62
CA TYR A 162 -2.42 -13.84 -21.67
C TYR A 162 -1.86 -12.48 -21.28
N VAL A 163 -0.81 -12.50 -20.47
CA VAL A 163 -0.12 -11.28 -20.02
C VAL A 163 1.35 -11.37 -20.40
N GLN A 164 1.92 -10.21 -20.72
CA GLN A 164 3.32 -10.03 -21.02
C GLN A 164 4.01 -9.39 -19.81
N TYR A 165 5.17 -9.93 -19.46
CA TYR A 165 6.11 -9.32 -18.52
C TYR A 165 7.45 -9.11 -19.23
N THR A 166 7.98 -7.89 -19.13
CA THR A 166 9.25 -7.47 -19.74
C THR A 166 10.26 -7.20 -18.64
N PHE A 167 11.44 -7.80 -18.73
CA PHE A 167 12.50 -7.69 -17.74
C PHE A 167 13.87 -7.90 -18.40
N SER A 168 14.96 -7.70 -17.67
CA SER A 168 16.31 -8.06 -18.15
C SER A 168 16.69 -9.47 -17.69
N ALA A 169 17.22 -10.31 -18.60
CA ALA A 169 17.82 -11.60 -18.28
C ALA A 169 19.00 -11.45 -17.30
N TYR A 170 19.76 -10.37 -17.42
CA TYR A 170 20.77 -9.97 -16.42
C TYR A 170 20.07 -9.31 -15.24
N ALA A 171 20.48 -9.69 -14.03
CA ALA A 171 19.98 -9.05 -12.82
C ALA A 171 20.53 -7.62 -12.71
N PRO A 172 19.71 -6.68 -12.19
CA PRO A 172 20.19 -5.33 -11.93
C PRO A 172 21.33 -5.38 -10.91
N SER A 173 22.49 -4.82 -11.24
CA SER A 173 23.66 -4.76 -10.38
C SER A 173 24.51 -3.52 -10.66
N ALA A 174 24.97 -2.85 -9.60
CA ALA A 174 25.94 -1.75 -9.69
C ALA A 174 27.40 -2.23 -9.76
N TYR A 175 27.61 -3.54 -9.66
CA TYR A 175 28.92 -4.18 -9.50
C TYR A 175 29.11 -5.30 -10.52
N LEU A 176 30.36 -5.62 -10.81
CA LEU A 176 30.74 -6.81 -11.59
C LEU A 176 30.17 -8.07 -10.95
N THR A 177 29.49 -8.89 -11.75
CA THR A 177 28.89 -10.14 -11.31
C THR A 177 29.56 -11.32 -12.02
N GLU A 178 30.29 -12.12 -11.26
CA GLU A 178 31.07 -13.25 -11.80
C GLU A 178 30.17 -14.33 -12.37
N LYS A 179 29.09 -14.67 -11.68
CA LYS A 179 28.17 -15.73 -12.05
C LYS A 179 26.76 -15.29 -11.75
N GLN A 180 25.89 -15.32 -12.75
CA GLN A 180 24.47 -15.06 -12.52
C GLN A 180 23.53 -15.98 -13.29
N ARG A 181 22.34 -16.15 -12.71
CA ARG A 181 21.24 -16.90 -13.31
C ARG A 181 19.91 -16.25 -12.93
N THR A 182 18.99 -16.21 -13.88
CA THR A 182 17.64 -15.70 -13.68
C THR A 182 16.62 -16.83 -13.87
N LYS A 183 15.81 -17.09 -12.85
CA LYS A 183 14.73 -18.08 -12.86
C LYS A 183 13.38 -17.38 -12.92
N VAL A 184 12.55 -17.74 -13.87
CA VAL A 184 11.19 -17.21 -14.02
C VAL A 184 10.21 -18.34 -13.74
N LYS A 185 9.37 -18.17 -12.72
CA LYS A 185 8.33 -19.12 -12.33
C LYS A 185 6.98 -18.62 -12.81
N PHE A 186 6.27 -19.46 -13.55
CA PHE A 186 4.93 -19.22 -14.10
C PHE A 186 3.86 -19.97 -13.30
N PRO A 187 2.60 -19.47 -13.32
CA PRO A 187 1.46 -20.13 -12.68
C PRO A 187 1.11 -21.49 -13.31
N ASN A 188 1.42 -21.68 -14.59
CA ASN A 188 1.17 -22.89 -15.36
C ASN A 188 2.26 -23.06 -16.44
N THR A 189 2.14 -24.09 -17.27
CA THR A 189 3.09 -24.39 -18.36
C THR A 189 2.72 -23.74 -19.69
N ASP A 190 1.62 -22.99 -19.77
CA ASP A 190 1.14 -22.34 -21.00
C ASP A 190 1.85 -21.00 -21.19
N VAL A 191 3.01 -21.06 -21.85
CA VAL A 191 3.88 -19.91 -22.16
C VAL A 191 4.12 -19.88 -23.67
N PRO A 192 3.20 -19.27 -24.45
CA PRO A 192 3.26 -19.29 -25.90
C PRO A 192 4.45 -18.54 -26.49
N ASP A 193 4.78 -17.35 -25.96
CA ASP A 193 5.92 -16.55 -26.46
C ASP A 193 6.91 -16.25 -25.34
N TYR A 194 8.19 -16.36 -25.68
CA TYR A 194 9.29 -15.98 -24.79
C TYR A 194 10.52 -15.66 -25.64
N THR A 195 11.36 -14.75 -25.18
CA THR A 195 12.61 -14.41 -25.88
C THR A 195 13.62 -15.53 -25.72
N THR A 196 14.13 -16.06 -26.83
CA THR A 196 15.29 -16.96 -26.84
C THR A 196 16.57 -16.18 -27.02
N LEU A 197 17.57 -16.44 -26.18
CA LEU A 197 18.88 -15.81 -26.29
C LEU A 197 19.87 -16.75 -27.00
N PRO A 198 20.85 -16.21 -27.76
CA PRO A 198 21.89 -17.01 -28.39
C PRO A 198 22.64 -17.88 -27.38
N ALA A 199 22.88 -19.14 -27.72
CA ALA A 199 23.59 -20.09 -26.86
C ALA A 199 25.02 -19.65 -26.52
N GLU A 200 25.63 -18.79 -27.35
CA GLU A 200 26.96 -18.22 -27.15
C GLU A 200 27.04 -17.27 -25.96
N LEU A 201 25.92 -16.65 -25.56
CA LEU A 201 25.88 -15.77 -24.40
C LEU A 201 25.93 -16.55 -23.07
N ASN A 202 25.57 -17.83 -23.11
CA ASN A 202 25.53 -18.70 -21.94
C ASN A 202 26.80 -19.56 -21.88
N ASP A 203 27.45 -19.62 -20.73
CA ASP A 203 28.65 -20.44 -20.56
C ASP A 203 28.40 -21.94 -20.74
N GLU A 204 27.16 -22.38 -20.50
CA GLU A 204 26.76 -23.76 -20.71
C GLU A 204 26.61 -24.11 -22.20
N LYS A 205 26.67 -23.13 -23.12
CA LYS A 205 26.48 -23.28 -24.57
C LYS A 205 25.21 -24.04 -24.96
N LYS A 206 24.16 -23.87 -24.17
CA LYS A 206 22.85 -24.49 -24.35
C LYS A 206 21.81 -23.46 -24.79
N ALA A 207 20.68 -23.96 -25.28
CA ALA A 207 19.51 -23.14 -25.55
C ALA A 207 19.09 -22.38 -24.28
N ASP A 208 18.80 -21.09 -24.46
CA ASP A 208 18.45 -20.15 -23.40
C ASP A 208 17.06 -19.54 -23.73
N PRO A 209 16.01 -19.75 -22.92
CA PRO A 209 16.00 -20.36 -21.59
C PRO A 209 15.94 -21.89 -21.56
N GLN A 210 16.50 -22.49 -20.50
CA GLN A 210 16.24 -23.88 -20.13
C GLN A 210 14.86 -24.02 -19.50
N LYS A 211 14.02 -24.90 -20.05
CA LYS A 211 12.66 -25.13 -19.58
C LYS A 211 12.58 -26.32 -18.63
N GLN A 212 12.04 -26.12 -17.44
CA GLN A 212 11.76 -27.17 -16.48
C GLN A 212 10.35 -26.98 -15.91
N GLY A 213 9.37 -27.70 -16.46
CA GLY A 213 7.96 -27.55 -16.08
C GLY A 213 7.48 -26.11 -16.28
N SER A 214 6.97 -25.49 -15.22
CA SER A 214 6.53 -24.08 -15.22
C SER A 214 7.65 -23.08 -14.86
N THR A 215 8.92 -23.50 -14.87
CA THR A 215 10.06 -22.62 -14.57
C THR A 215 11.01 -22.53 -15.75
N PHE A 216 11.31 -21.31 -16.20
CA PHE A 216 12.31 -21.04 -17.23
C PHE A 216 13.56 -20.46 -16.59
N THR A 217 14.73 -20.92 -17.01
CA THR A 217 16.02 -20.50 -16.46
C THR A 217 16.89 -19.89 -17.54
N TYR A 218 17.27 -18.62 -17.34
CA TYR A 218 18.21 -17.86 -18.16
C TYR A 218 19.62 -17.88 -17.55
N GLY A 219 20.64 -18.07 -18.38
CA GLY A 219 22.04 -18.26 -17.94
C GLY A 219 22.38 -19.72 -17.60
N LEU A 220 23.57 -20.04 -17.10
CA LEU A 220 24.55 -19.21 -16.42
C LEU A 220 25.24 -18.17 -17.32
N TYR A 221 25.40 -16.95 -16.80
CA TYR A 221 26.21 -15.90 -17.43
C TYR A 221 27.41 -15.57 -16.55
N ASN A 222 28.61 -15.60 -17.13
CA ASN A 222 29.85 -15.26 -16.46
C ASN A 222 30.28 -13.80 -16.71
N ASN A 223 30.94 -13.20 -15.72
CA ASN A 223 31.62 -11.91 -15.80
C ASN A 223 30.78 -10.78 -16.42
N VAL A 224 29.54 -10.64 -15.97
CA VAL A 224 28.66 -9.58 -16.46
C VAL A 224 29.01 -8.25 -15.79
N SER A 225 29.25 -7.23 -16.62
CA SER A 225 29.64 -5.88 -16.17
C SER A 225 28.54 -5.19 -15.38
N ALA A 226 28.95 -4.23 -14.54
CA ALA A 226 28.03 -3.37 -13.81
C ALA A 226 27.07 -2.63 -14.78
N GLY A 227 25.78 -2.61 -14.45
CA GLY A 227 24.76 -1.94 -15.25
C GLY A 227 24.38 -2.61 -16.58
N ALA A 228 24.95 -3.76 -16.92
CA ALA A 228 24.59 -4.47 -18.16
C ALA A 228 23.12 -4.91 -18.14
N GLN A 229 22.45 -4.75 -19.29
CA GLN A 229 21.06 -5.16 -19.48
C GLN A 229 20.93 -6.05 -20.70
N GLN A 230 20.08 -7.07 -20.60
CA GLN A 230 19.71 -7.94 -21.71
C GLN A 230 18.18 -8.08 -21.72
N PRO A 231 17.44 -7.26 -22.49
CA PRO A 231 15.98 -7.24 -22.42
C PRO A 231 15.38 -8.55 -22.92
N VAL A 232 14.39 -9.04 -22.18
CA VAL A 232 13.65 -10.28 -22.40
C VAL A 232 12.18 -10.04 -22.10
N SER A 233 11.32 -10.66 -22.89
CA SER A 233 9.87 -10.64 -22.68
C SER A 233 9.32 -12.05 -22.64
N VAL A 234 8.34 -12.27 -21.77
CA VAL A 234 7.60 -13.54 -21.69
C VAL A 234 6.10 -13.26 -21.73
N ARG A 235 5.36 -14.03 -22.53
CA ARG A 235 3.89 -14.01 -22.60
C ARG A 235 3.36 -15.35 -22.13
N TYR A 236 2.53 -15.33 -21.09
CA TYR A 236 2.04 -16.52 -20.41
C TYR A 236 0.55 -16.42 -20.08
N GLU A 237 -0.11 -17.57 -19.90
CA GLU A 237 -1.51 -17.62 -19.51
C GLU A 237 -1.69 -17.17 -18.05
N PHE A 238 -2.47 -16.12 -17.84
CA PHE A 238 -2.91 -15.64 -16.53
C PHE A 238 -4.41 -15.35 -16.55
N THR A 239 -5.24 -16.40 -16.59
CA THR A 239 -6.71 -16.31 -16.57
C THR A 239 -7.26 -16.09 -15.15
N LYS A 240 -6.76 -15.04 -14.48
CA LYS A 240 -7.19 -14.56 -13.16
C LYS A 240 -7.30 -13.02 -13.21
N PRO A 241 -8.12 -12.38 -12.35
CA PRO A 241 -8.23 -10.93 -12.33
C PRO A 241 -6.91 -10.27 -11.87
N ILE A 242 -6.53 -9.17 -12.51
CA ILE A 242 -5.33 -8.40 -12.14
C ILE A 242 -5.80 -7.21 -11.31
N THR A 243 -6.03 -7.46 -10.03
CA THR A 243 -6.69 -6.49 -9.14
C THR A 243 -5.68 -5.46 -8.60
N HIS A 244 -5.98 -4.19 -8.81
CA HIS A 244 -5.17 -3.07 -8.36
C HIS A 244 -6.04 -1.99 -7.72
N ALA A 245 -5.78 -1.65 -6.47
CA ALA A 245 -6.42 -0.53 -5.78
C ALA A 245 -5.58 0.73 -6.01
N THR A 246 -6.11 1.70 -6.74
CA THR A 246 -5.42 2.98 -6.98
C THR A 246 -5.34 3.81 -5.71
N LEU A 247 -6.36 3.71 -4.86
CA LEU A 247 -6.41 4.34 -3.55
C LEU A 247 -7.11 3.41 -2.56
N LEU A 248 -6.52 3.25 -1.39
CA LEU A 248 -7.14 2.69 -0.20
C LEU A 248 -7.10 3.75 0.89
N GLU A 249 -8.27 4.18 1.36
CA GLU A 249 -8.38 4.95 2.60
C GLU A 249 -8.84 4.00 3.70
N ARG A 250 -8.12 3.94 4.82
CA ARG A 250 -8.47 3.12 5.97
C ARG A 250 -8.57 4.00 7.21
N ASP A 251 -9.76 4.12 7.76
CA ASP A 251 -10.04 4.87 8.97
C ASP A 251 -10.22 3.91 10.14
N LEU A 252 -9.50 4.18 11.22
CA LEU A 252 -9.57 3.46 12.48
C LEU A 252 -9.99 4.44 13.57
N GLU A 253 -11.26 4.42 13.95
CA GLU A 253 -11.82 5.30 14.98
C GLU A 253 -11.85 4.57 16.33
N VAL A 254 -11.14 5.14 17.30
CA VAL A 254 -11.02 4.61 18.66
C VAL A 254 -11.99 5.33 19.59
N SER A 255 -12.91 4.58 20.21
CA SER A 255 -13.87 5.10 21.18
C SER A 255 -13.68 4.48 22.57
N HIS A 256 -13.12 5.27 23.51
CA HIS A 256 -13.01 4.86 24.92
C HIS A 256 -14.36 4.80 25.63
N TRP A 257 -15.30 5.68 25.24
CA TRP A 257 -16.66 5.70 25.82
C TRP A 257 -17.49 4.48 25.43
N GLY A 258 -17.41 4.07 24.16
CA GLY A 258 -18.15 2.92 23.65
C GLY A 258 -17.40 1.60 23.74
N GLY A 259 -16.13 1.61 24.15
CA GLY A 259 -15.27 0.41 24.12
C GLY A 259 -15.16 -0.20 22.72
N ASN A 260 -15.23 0.62 21.67
CA ASN A 260 -15.33 0.16 20.28
C ASN A 260 -14.17 0.69 19.43
N LEU A 261 -13.67 -0.17 18.54
CA LEU A 261 -12.82 0.19 17.41
C LEU A 261 -13.65 0.07 16.13
N ALA A 262 -14.01 1.20 15.54
CA ALA A 262 -14.69 1.23 14.25
C ALA A 262 -13.66 1.31 13.13
N SER A 263 -13.70 0.34 12.21
CA SER A 263 -12.83 0.31 11.03
C SER A 263 -13.69 0.58 9.79
N GLU A 264 -13.27 1.52 8.95
CA GLU A 264 -13.86 1.77 7.62
C GLU A 264 -12.74 1.78 6.59
N GLU A 265 -12.92 1.00 5.52
CA GLU A 265 -12.02 0.97 4.38
C GLU A 265 -12.76 1.38 3.10
N ARG A 266 -12.15 2.28 2.34
CA ARG A 266 -12.67 2.79 1.06
C ARG A 266 -11.70 2.42 -0.05
N TYR A 267 -12.20 1.68 -1.03
CA TYR A 267 -11.42 1.13 -2.14
C TYR A 267 -11.77 1.82 -3.44
N TRP A 268 -10.76 2.25 -4.18
CA TRP A 268 -10.86 2.56 -5.60
C TRP A 268 -10.17 1.45 -6.40
N LEU A 269 -10.95 0.46 -6.79
CA LEU A 269 -10.45 -0.76 -7.41
C LEU A 269 -10.49 -0.65 -8.94
N VAL A 270 -9.46 -1.17 -9.61
CA VAL A 270 -9.43 -1.38 -11.05
C VAL A 270 -8.93 -2.79 -11.35
N ASN A 271 -9.52 -3.46 -12.35
CA ASN A 271 -8.94 -4.68 -12.91
C ASN A 271 -8.03 -4.29 -14.09
N GLN A 272 -6.72 -4.49 -13.96
CA GLN A 272 -5.72 -4.18 -14.98
C GLN A 272 -5.59 -5.28 -16.05
N GLY A 273 -6.48 -6.28 -16.04
CA GLY A 273 -6.56 -7.32 -17.06
C GLY A 273 -7.00 -6.81 -18.43
N ALA A 274 -7.12 -7.73 -19.38
CA ALA A 274 -7.56 -7.42 -20.75
C ALA A 274 -9.01 -6.88 -20.75
N GLY A 275 -9.25 -5.83 -21.53
CA GLY A 275 -10.60 -5.30 -21.74
C GLY A 275 -11.48 -6.27 -22.52
N LEU A 276 -12.79 -6.08 -22.47
CA LEU A 276 -13.70 -6.83 -23.33
C LEU A 276 -13.63 -6.30 -24.77
N LYS A 277 -13.39 -7.21 -25.73
CA LYS A 277 -13.40 -6.88 -27.17
C LYS A 277 -14.81 -6.56 -27.67
N ASN A 278 -15.78 -7.35 -27.22
CA ASN A 278 -17.19 -7.17 -27.54
C ASN A 278 -17.94 -6.61 -26.34
N GLN A 279 -19.23 -6.31 -26.52
CA GLN A 279 -20.10 -5.95 -25.40
C GLN A 279 -20.23 -7.10 -24.40
N PHE A 280 -20.47 -6.76 -23.14
CA PHE A 280 -20.75 -7.74 -22.09
C PHE A 280 -22.04 -8.51 -22.39
N SER A 281 -21.98 -9.84 -22.34
CA SER A 281 -23.13 -10.71 -22.52
C SER A 281 -23.53 -11.35 -21.19
N ARG A 282 -24.70 -10.93 -20.68
CA ARG A 282 -25.28 -11.50 -19.44
C ARG A 282 -25.60 -12.98 -19.58
N VAL A 283 -26.03 -13.43 -20.77
CA VAL A 283 -26.33 -14.84 -21.05
C VAL A 283 -25.07 -15.68 -20.97
N GLU A 284 -23.98 -15.23 -21.61
CA GLU A 284 -22.69 -15.91 -21.51
C GLU A 284 -22.17 -15.92 -20.08
N TRP A 285 -22.35 -14.82 -19.34
CA TRP A 285 -21.93 -14.72 -17.95
C TRP A 285 -22.67 -15.72 -17.07
N GLN A 286 -23.99 -15.85 -17.23
CA GLN A 286 -24.79 -16.84 -16.51
C GLN A 286 -24.36 -18.27 -16.85
N ARG A 287 -24.08 -18.56 -18.13
CA ARG A 287 -23.53 -19.87 -18.54
C ARG A 287 -22.17 -20.14 -17.91
N GLN A 288 -21.28 -19.15 -17.88
CA GLN A 288 -19.98 -19.25 -17.21
C GLN A 288 -20.13 -19.44 -15.70
N LEU A 289 -21.05 -18.75 -15.04
CA LEU A 289 -21.29 -18.96 -13.61
C LEU A 289 -21.75 -20.39 -13.30
N TYR A 290 -22.60 -20.97 -14.17
CA TYR A 290 -23.06 -22.36 -14.02
C TYR A 290 -21.92 -23.38 -14.22
N MET A 291 -21.12 -23.21 -15.29
CA MET A 291 -20.01 -24.13 -15.60
C MET A 291 -18.75 -23.88 -14.76
N ASN A 292 -18.66 -22.71 -14.13
CA ASN A 292 -17.54 -22.18 -13.36
C ASN A 292 -16.13 -22.38 -13.99
N PRO A 293 -15.90 -21.99 -15.27
CA PRO A 293 -14.55 -22.00 -15.83
C PRO A 293 -13.69 -20.87 -15.20
N PRO A 294 -12.35 -20.95 -15.33
CA PRO A 294 -11.46 -19.84 -15.05
C PRO A 294 -11.87 -18.58 -15.82
N THR A 295 -11.75 -17.42 -15.18
CA THR A 295 -12.09 -16.14 -15.79
C THR A 295 -11.15 -15.05 -15.27
N PHE A 296 -10.87 -14.08 -16.13
CA PHE A 296 -10.13 -12.87 -15.78
C PHE A 296 -11.01 -11.78 -15.14
N ALA A 297 -12.32 -12.04 -15.00
CA ALA A 297 -13.24 -11.15 -14.29
C ALA A 297 -13.20 -11.38 -12.77
N LEU A 298 -13.22 -10.30 -12.01
CA LEU A 298 -13.37 -10.35 -10.56
C LEU A 298 -14.84 -10.64 -10.21
N LYS A 299 -15.09 -11.83 -9.65
CA LYS A 299 -16.43 -12.30 -9.23
C LYS A 299 -16.81 -11.85 -7.81
N GLY A 300 -15.83 -11.65 -6.95
CA GLY A 300 -16.01 -11.35 -5.55
C GLY A 300 -14.68 -11.18 -4.84
N LEU A 301 -14.75 -10.62 -3.64
CA LEU A 301 -13.60 -10.33 -2.79
C LEU A 301 -13.84 -10.99 -1.44
N ASN A 302 -12.90 -11.80 -1.01
CA ASN A 302 -12.93 -12.39 0.32
C ASN A 302 -12.11 -11.50 1.24
N LEU A 303 -12.75 -10.95 2.26
CA LEU A 303 -12.16 -10.08 3.26
C LEU A 303 -12.11 -10.85 4.59
N PRO A 304 -10.99 -11.54 4.87
CA PRO A 304 -10.80 -12.05 6.22
C PRO A 304 -10.62 -10.87 7.17
N LEU A 305 -11.20 -10.97 8.35
CA LEU A 305 -11.20 -9.97 9.39
C LEU A 305 -10.72 -10.62 10.68
N ALA A 306 -10.08 -9.81 11.52
CA ALA A 306 -9.70 -10.22 12.86
C ALA A 306 -10.91 -10.76 13.66
N PRO A 307 -10.69 -11.74 14.55
CA PRO A 307 -11.75 -12.29 15.39
C PRO A 307 -12.38 -11.20 16.27
N GLY A 308 -13.69 -11.28 16.48
CA GLY A 308 -14.45 -10.26 17.22
C GLY A 308 -14.99 -9.12 16.36
N ALA A 309 -14.82 -9.17 15.03
CA ALA A 309 -15.51 -8.27 14.12
C ALA A 309 -17.04 -8.45 14.19
N VAL A 310 -17.77 -7.34 14.28
CA VAL A 310 -19.23 -7.25 14.35
C VAL A 310 -19.75 -6.12 13.47
N ASP A 311 -21.04 -6.13 13.18
CA ASP A 311 -21.75 -5.11 12.38
C ASP A 311 -21.07 -4.72 11.05
N PRO A 312 -20.67 -5.69 10.21
CA PRO A 312 -20.08 -5.35 8.93
C PRO A 312 -21.13 -4.75 7.99
N TYR A 313 -20.73 -3.74 7.23
CA TYR A 313 -21.54 -3.17 6.15
C TYR A 313 -20.73 -3.07 4.87
N PHE A 314 -21.43 -3.11 3.73
CA PHE A 314 -20.85 -3.01 2.40
C PHE A 314 -21.70 -2.08 1.55
N THR A 315 -21.11 -0.95 1.16
CA THR A 315 -21.79 0.12 0.42
C THR A 315 -20.96 0.54 -0.78
N ASP A 316 -21.62 1.06 -1.80
CA ASP A 316 -20.99 1.81 -2.87
C ASP A 316 -21.45 3.27 -2.84
N ASP A 317 -21.02 4.06 -3.82
CA ASP A 317 -21.34 5.49 -3.88
C ASP A 317 -22.85 5.77 -4.02
N ILE A 318 -23.65 4.77 -4.44
CA ILE A 318 -25.11 4.89 -4.61
C ILE A 318 -25.90 4.12 -3.54
N GLY A 319 -25.24 3.62 -2.49
CA GLY A 319 -25.88 3.07 -1.30
C GLY A 319 -25.50 1.62 -0.99
N ASN A 320 -26.41 0.91 -0.31
CA ASN A 320 -26.11 -0.42 0.21
C ASN A 320 -26.03 -1.48 -0.90
N VAL A 321 -25.06 -2.38 -0.78
CA VAL A 321 -24.90 -3.54 -1.67
C VAL A 321 -25.19 -4.80 -0.88
N SER A 322 -26.38 -5.39 -1.10
CA SER A 322 -26.88 -6.54 -0.34
C SER A 322 -26.19 -7.87 -0.66
N THR A 323 -25.35 -7.91 -1.69
CA THR A 323 -24.61 -9.11 -2.12
C THR A 323 -23.33 -9.30 -1.32
N SER A 324 -23.45 -9.34 0.01
CA SER A 324 -22.38 -9.67 0.94
C SER A 324 -22.77 -10.84 1.85
N LYS A 325 -21.79 -11.57 2.36
CA LYS A 325 -22.01 -12.65 3.31
C LYS A 325 -20.96 -12.59 4.41
N PHE A 326 -21.41 -12.34 5.63
CA PHE A 326 -20.56 -12.36 6.80
C PHE A 326 -20.65 -13.69 7.53
N ARG A 327 -19.50 -14.23 7.93
CA ARG A 327 -19.38 -15.42 8.76
C ARG A 327 -18.45 -15.10 9.92
N ALA A 328 -19.01 -14.89 11.10
CA ALA A 328 -18.23 -14.79 12.32
C ALA A 328 -17.54 -16.12 12.62
N GLY A 329 -16.28 -16.08 13.05
CA GLY A 329 -15.52 -17.26 13.44
C GLY A 329 -14.60 -16.93 14.62
N SER A 330 -14.25 -17.97 15.40
CA SER A 330 -13.42 -17.81 16.59
C SER A 330 -11.94 -17.54 16.28
N LYS A 331 -11.47 -18.01 15.12
CA LYS A 331 -10.09 -17.78 14.66
C LYS A 331 -9.98 -16.63 13.65
N GLU A 332 -11.00 -16.51 12.80
CA GLU A 332 -11.06 -15.54 11.70
C GLU A 332 -12.54 -15.31 11.40
N ALA A 333 -12.93 -14.05 11.24
CA ALA A 333 -14.23 -13.69 10.71
C ALA A 333 -14.08 -13.47 9.20
N LEU A 334 -15.00 -13.98 8.38
CA LEU A 334 -14.90 -13.87 6.93
C LEU A 334 -16.06 -13.07 6.37
N LEU A 335 -15.74 -11.96 5.70
CA LEU A 335 -16.68 -11.15 4.95
C LEU A 335 -16.47 -11.37 3.45
N GLU A 336 -17.42 -12.02 2.81
CA GLU A 336 -17.43 -12.20 1.35
C GLU A 336 -18.22 -11.07 0.71
N LEU A 337 -17.59 -10.35 -0.21
CA LEU A 337 -18.16 -9.22 -0.92
C LEU A 337 -18.35 -9.58 -2.39
N LYS A 338 -19.54 -9.38 -2.94
CA LYS A 338 -19.77 -9.46 -4.39
C LYS A 338 -20.17 -8.09 -4.91
N PRO A 339 -19.34 -7.46 -5.76
CA PRO A 339 -19.68 -6.24 -6.46
C PRO A 339 -20.99 -6.37 -7.26
N ARG A 340 -21.66 -5.24 -7.56
CA ARG A 340 -22.94 -5.24 -8.31
C ARG A 340 -22.83 -5.85 -9.71
N TYR A 341 -21.64 -5.79 -10.31
CA TYR A 341 -21.32 -6.33 -11.61
C TYR A 341 -19.94 -7.01 -11.57
N PRO A 342 -19.67 -8.01 -12.41
CA PRO A 342 -18.33 -8.59 -12.51
C PRO A 342 -17.35 -7.55 -13.06
N LEU A 343 -16.18 -7.38 -12.44
CA LEU A 343 -15.18 -6.44 -12.95
C LEU A 343 -14.30 -7.16 -13.98
N PHE A 344 -14.63 -6.99 -15.26
CA PHE A 344 -13.72 -7.36 -16.35
C PHE A 344 -12.53 -6.39 -16.41
N GLY A 345 -11.51 -6.72 -17.22
CA GLY A 345 -10.36 -5.83 -17.36
C GLY A 345 -10.79 -4.43 -17.82
N THR A 346 -10.02 -3.44 -17.36
CA THR A 346 -10.25 -1.98 -17.42
C THR A 346 -11.41 -1.44 -16.60
N TRP A 347 -12.30 -2.27 -16.07
CA TRP A 347 -13.43 -1.80 -15.26
C TRP A 347 -12.97 -1.36 -13.87
N LYS A 348 -13.63 -0.32 -13.36
CA LYS A 348 -13.35 0.28 -12.05
C LYS A 348 -14.55 0.06 -11.13
N TYR A 349 -14.29 -0.09 -9.83
CA TYR A 349 -15.33 -0.19 -8.82
C TYR A 349 -14.87 0.51 -7.54
N SER A 350 -15.63 1.53 -7.12
CA SER A 350 -15.47 2.20 -5.84
C SER A 350 -16.45 1.63 -4.83
N PHE A 351 -15.96 1.28 -3.64
CA PHE A 351 -16.81 0.79 -2.56
C PHE A 351 -16.23 1.07 -1.19
N ARG A 352 -17.09 0.98 -0.17
CA ARG A 352 -16.74 1.10 1.23
C ARG A 352 -17.17 -0.14 1.98
N VAL A 353 -16.31 -0.59 2.86
CA VAL A 353 -16.58 -1.68 3.78
C VAL A 353 -16.16 -1.24 5.17
N GLY A 354 -17.00 -1.48 6.16
CA GLY A 354 -16.63 -1.18 7.53
C GLY A 354 -17.20 -2.22 8.48
N TRP A 355 -16.60 -2.29 9.67
CA TRP A 355 -16.96 -3.20 10.74
C TRP A 355 -16.52 -2.62 12.07
N ASN A 356 -17.13 -3.11 13.14
CA ASN A 356 -16.80 -2.79 14.52
C ASN A 356 -16.04 -3.94 15.15
N ALA A 357 -15.27 -3.66 16.20
CA ALA A 357 -14.67 -4.68 17.04
C ALA A 357 -14.49 -4.15 18.47
N ASP A 358 -14.50 -5.06 19.45
CA ASP A 358 -14.24 -4.69 20.84
C ASP A 358 -12.82 -4.12 20.98
N LEU A 359 -12.74 -2.90 21.52
CA LEU A 359 -11.48 -2.18 21.73
C LEU A 359 -10.54 -2.92 22.67
N SER A 360 -11.06 -3.74 23.60
CA SER A 360 -10.26 -4.51 24.57
C SER A 360 -9.28 -5.49 23.91
N LEU A 361 -9.57 -5.92 22.68
CA LEU A 361 -8.73 -6.82 21.89
C LEU A 361 -7.50 -6.12 21.30
N TYR A 362 -7.61 -4.81 21.04
CA TYR A 362 -6.59 -4.01 20.34
C TYR A 362 -5.86 -3.04 21.26
N LEU A 363 -6.49 -2.62 22.36
CA LEU A 363 -5.98 -1.58 23.25
C LEU A 363 -5.51 -2.14 24.58
N ARG A 364 -4.31 -1.74 25.02
CA ARG A 364 -3.78 -2.04 26.35
C ARG A 364 -3.37 -0.77 27.07
N LYS A 365 -3.71 -0.66 28.35
CA LYS A 365 -3.22 0.41 29.23
C LYS A 365 -1.88 -0.02 29.85
N LEU A 366 -0.90 0.86 29.87
CA LEU A 366 0.36 0.63 30.57
C LEU A 366 0.18 0.83 32.08
N SER A 367 0.86 0.03 32.90
CA SER A 367 0.68 0.01 34.36
C SER A 367 1.18 1.26 35.07
N THR A 368 2.12 2.00 34.48
CA THR A 368 2.84 3.10 35.13
C THR A 368 2.29 4.50 34.81
N ALA A 369 1.36 4.64 33.86
CA ALA A 369 0.84 5.94 33.40
C ALA A 369 -0.56 5.85 32.77
N ASP A 370 -1.20 6.99 32.53
CA ASP A 370 -2.42 7.12 31.69
C ASP A 370 -2.09 6.99 30.19
N THR A 371 -1.18 6.08 29.87
CA THR A 371 -0.70 5.81 28.53
C THR A 371 -1.33 4.53 28.00
N TYR A 372 -1.80 4.60 26.76
CA TYR A 372 -2.47 3.52 26.06
C TYR A 372 -1.66 3.13 24.83
N VAL A 373 -1.64 1.83 24.54
CA VAL A 373 -1.00 1.25 23.35
C VAL A 373 -2.06 0.53 22.54
N LEU A 374 -2.32 1.05 21.35
CA LEU A 374 -3.19 0.45 20.35
C LEU A 374 -2.34 -0.39 19.39
N LYS A 375 -2.69 -1.67 19.24
CA LYS A 375 -2.11 -2.58 18.25
C LYS A 375 -3.19 -2.90 17.21
N VAL A 376 -2.99 -2.51 15.96
CA VAL A 376 -3.94 -2.74 14.85
C VAL A 376 -3.21 -3.16 13.58
N PRO A 377 -3.79 -4.00 12.71
CA PRO A 377 -3.16 -4.32 11.43
C PRO A 377 -3.11 -3.06 10.54
N PHE A 378 -1.95 -2.81 9.91
CA PHE A 378 -1.79 -1.67 9.01
C PHE A 378 -2.64 -1.84 7.74
N LEU A 379 -2.71 -3.07 7.24
CA LEU A 379 -3.52 -3.45 6.10
C LEU A 379 -4.32 -4.71 6.48
N GLU A 380 -5.62 -4.74 6.19
CA GLU A 380 -6.43 -5.94 6.39
C GLU A 380 -6.90 -6.45 5.04
N GLY A 381 -7.77 -5.70 4.36
CA GLY A 381 -8.09 -5.83 2.94
C GLY A 381 -8.42 -7.22 2.38
N PRO A 382 -8.75 -7.31 1.08
CA PRO A 382 -9.13 -8.58 0.47
C PRO A 382 -7.94 -9.54 0.39
N ARG A 383 -8.19 -10.82 0.66
CA ARG A 383 -7.24 -11.92 0.45
C ARG A 383 -7.67 -12.74 -0.76
N ALA A 384 -6.92 -12.60 -1.85
CA ALA A 384 -7.11 -13.36 -3.07
C ALA A 384 -5.86 -14.21 -3.37
N GLY A 385 -6.03 -15.38 -3.98
CA GLY A 385 -4.90 -16.25 -4.32
C GLY A 385 -4.01 -15.64 -5.42
N GLU A 386 -4.61 -14.86 -6.31
CA GLU A 386 -3.97 -14.01 -7.32
C GLU A 386 -3.31 -12.77 -6.72
N GLY A 387 -3.65 -12.39 -5.49
CA GLY A 387 -3.15 -11.21 -4.80
C GLY A 387 -3.77 -9.88 -5.26
N ILE A 388 -3.54 -8.85 -4.45
CA ILE A 388 -3.99 -7.48 -4.69
C ILE A 388 -2.82 -6.51 -4.48
N SER A 389 -2.77 -5.47 -5.29
CA SER A 389 -1.76 -4.41 -5.20
C SER A 389 -2.41 -3.07 -4.89
N TYR A 390 -1.71 -2.21 -4.17
CA TYR A 390 -2.19 -0.90 -3.72
C TYR A 390 -1.21 0.18 -4.18
N ALA A 391 -1.66 1.14 -4.99
CA ALA A 391 -0.81 2.25 -5.40
C ALA A 391 -0.57 3.24 -4.24
N ARG A 392 -1.64 3.60 -3.53
CA ARG A 392 -1.59 4.51 -2.39
C ARG A 392 -2.50 4.02 -1.28
N VAL A 393 -1.96 3.93 -0.07
CA VAL A 393 -2.68 3.59 1.16
C VAL A 393 -2.59 4.79 2.11
N SER A 394 -3.74 5.35 2.46
CA SER A 394 -3.88 6.42 3.44
C SER A 394 -4.58 5.86 4.68
N LEU A 395 -3.81 5.59 5.73
CA LEU A 395 -4.33 5.09 6.99
C LEU A 395 -4.50 6.25 7.98
N ARG A 396 -5.70 6.43 8.52
CA ARG A 396 -6.01 7.43 9.54
C ARG A 396 -6.42 6.75 10.83
N VAL A 397 -5.66 6.99 11.90
CA VAL A 397 -6.02 6.58 13.26
C VAL A 397 -6.63 7.78 13.98
N ILE A 398 -7.94 7.73 14.21
CA ILE A 398 -8.72 8.77 14.89
C ILE A 398 -8.81 8.40 16.37
N LEU A 399 -8.02 9.08 17.20
CA LEU A 399 -7.93 8.85 18.64
C LEU A 399 -9.06 9.60 19.38
N PRO A 400 -9.35 9.25 20.65
CA PRO A 400 -10.32 9.99 21.44
C PRO A 400 -9.93 11.48 21.61
N GLU A 401 -10.94 12.33 21.84
CA GLU A 401 -10.74 13.76 22.07
C GLU A 401 -9.92 14.01 23.33
N GLY A 402 -8.83 14.77 23.22
CA GLY A 402 -7.90 15.00 24.32
C GLY A 402 -6.79 13.94 24.46
N ALA A 403 -6.60 13.09 23.44
CA ALA A 403 -5.40 12.27 23.32
C ALA A 403 -4.17 13.14 23.00
N GLU A 404 -3.12 12.97 23.78
CA GLU A 404 -1.86 13.74 23.70
C GLU A 404 -0.66 12.80 23.47
N ASN A 405 0.50 13.38 23.13
CA ASN A 405 1.78 12.67 22.99
C ASN A 405 1.74 11.43 22.07
N VAL A 406 1.08 11.55 20.91
CA VAL A 406 0.92 10.46 19.96
C VAL A 406 2.27 10.05 19.37
N ARG A 407 2.61 8.77 19.51
CA ARG A 407 3.78 8.12 18.92
C ARG A 407 3.34 6.88 18.17
N PHE A 408 4.04 6.52 17.10
CA PHE A 408 3.73 5.32 16.34
C PHE A 408 4.98 4.52 15.99
N SER A 409 4.79 3.22 15.75
CA SER A 409 5.81 2.30 15.27
C SER A 409 5.19 1.28 14.34
N THR A 410 5.80 1.06 13.18
CA THR A 410 5.41 0.00 12.24
C THR A 410 6.61 -0.43 11.41
N THR A 411 6.54 -1.63 10.83
CA THR A 411 7.52 -2.15 9.88
C THR A 411 7.17 -1.82 8.43
N VAL A 412 5.98 -1.28 8.17
CA VAL A 412 5.56 -0.88 6.82
C VAL A 412 6.32 0.39 6.42
N PRO A 413 6.90 0.46 5.20
CA PRO A 413 7.56 1.68 4.73
C PRO A 413 6.54 2.80 4.54
N ILE A 414 6.66 3.85 5.35
CA ILE A 414 5.82 5.06 5.30
C ILE A 414 6.57 6.15 4.54
N VAL A 415 5.85 6.85 3.66
CA VAL A 415 6.38 7.99 2.90
C VAL A 415 6.12 9.30 3.62
N ASP A 416 4.93 9.45 4.18
CA ASP A 416 4.51 10.68 4.86
C ASP A 416 3.70 10.35 6.12
N ASN A 417 3.89 11.17 7.15
CA ASN A 417 3.08 11.13 8.36
C ASN A 417 2.70 12.54 8.78
N SER A 418 1.46 12.71 9.21
CA SER A 418 0.96 13.97 9.72
C SER A 418 0.01 13.75 10.89
N THR A 419 0.01 14.70 11.82
CA THR A 419 -0.95 14.75 12.92
C THR A 419 -1.88 15.94 12.69
N SER A 420 -3.18 15.69 12.67
CA SER A 420 -4.20 16.70 12.44
C SER A 420 -5.34 16.56 13.46
N LEU A 421 -6.27 17.51 13.44
CA LEU A 421 -7.50 17.46 14.25
C LEU A 421 -8.69 17.13 13.36
N HIS A 422 -9.37 16.03 13.68
CA HIS A 422 -10.61 15.63 13.02
C HIS A 422 -11.81 15.94 13.92
N LYS A 423 -12.80 16.66 13.40
CA LYS A 423 -14.01 17.01 14.16
C LYS A 423 -15.16 16.12 13.72
N THR A 424 -15.70 15.33 14.64
CA THR A 424 -16.91 14.53 14.45
C THR A 424 -17.98 14.93 15.48
N PHE A 425 -19.05 14.14 15.56
CA PHE A 425 -20.19 14.39 16.44
C PHE A 425 -19.77 14.56 17.91
N MET A 426 -20.32 15.60 18.54
CA MET A 426 -20.11 15.94 19.95
C MET A 426 -18.65 16.17 20.35
N ASP A 427 -17.77 16.51 19.40
CA ASP A 427 -16.41 16.94 19.71
C ASP A 427 -16.38 18.46 19.96
N THR A 428 -15.58 18.89 20.93
CA THR A 428 -15.42 20.33 21.26
C THR A 428 -14.14 20.91 20.69
N LEU A 429 -13.00 20.27 20.96
CA LEU A 429 -11.70 20.64 20.43
C LEU A 429 -11.41 19.91 19.11
N GLY A 430 -11.98 18.72 18.94
CA GLY A 430 -11.65 17.77 17.88
C GLY A 430 -10.77 16.63 18.39
N ARG A 431 -10.76 15.55 17.63
CA ARG A 431 -10.00 14.33 17.90
C ARG A 431 -8.62 14.40 17.26
N THR A 432 -7.61 13.97 17.99
CA THR A 432 -6.25 13.85 17.47
C THR A 432 -6.23 12.71 16.45
N THR A 433 -5.80 13.01 15.22
CA THR A 433 -5.79 12.04 14.12
C THR A 433 -4.38 11.91 13.55
N LEU A 434 -3.85 10.70 13.60
CA LEU A 434 -2.59 10.32 12.97
C LEU A 434 -2.88 9.82 11.56
N THR A 435 -2.35 10.48 10.55
CA THR A 435 -2.45 10.05 9.14
C THR A 435 -1.09 9.52 8.67
N LEU A 436 -1.07 8.29 8.17
CA LEU A 436 0.11 7.61 7.64
C LEU A 436 -0.14 7.30 6.16
N THR A 437 0.76 7.73 5.28
CA THR A 437 0.69 7.45 3.85
C THR A 437 1.78 6.46 3.45
N ALA A 438 1.36 5.34 2.86
CA ALA A 438 2.25 4.38 2.21
C ALA A 438 1.92 4.32 0.71
N ILE A 439 2.94 4.06 -0.11
CA ILE A 439 2.82 3.91 -1.56
C ILE A 439 3.29 2.52 -1.97
N ASN A 440 2.77 2.03 -3.10
CA ASN A 440 3.16 0.76 -3.71
C ASN A 440 3.22 -0.39 -2.71
N LEU A 441 2.08 -0.70 -2.10
CA LEU A 441 1.98 -1.81 -1.15
C LEU A 441 1.44 -3.07 -1.85
N SER A 442 2.00 -4.23 -1.52
CA SER A 442 1.45 -5.53 -1.91
C SER A 442 0.62 -6.12 -0.76
N ASP A 443 -0.20 -7.12 -1.07
CA ASP A 443 -1.01 -7.86 -0.08
C ASP A 443 -0.18 -8.54 1.04
N GLU A 444 1.13 -8.68 0.85
CA GLU A 444 2.05 -9.35 1.78
C GLU A 444 2.31 -8.53 3.06
N PHE A 445 2.03 -7.24 3.02
CA PHE A 445 2.17 -6.35 4.19
C PHE A 445 0.99 -6.45 5.16
N ARG A 446 -0.02 -7.27 4.85
CA ARG A 446 -1.18 -7.50 5.71
C ARG A 446 -0.82 -8.02 7.10
N ASP A 447 0.23 -8.84 7.21
CA ASP A 447 0.65 -9.40 8.49
C ASP A 447 1.46 -8.41 9.35
N ARG A 448 1.57 -7.14 8.93
CA ARG A 448 2.30 -6.10 9.65
C ARG A 448 1.36 -5.26 10.50
N ASP A 449 1.70 -5.17 11.77
CA ASP A 449 0.97 -4.37 12.74
C ASP A 449 1.47 -2.91 12.78
N LEU A 450 0.57 -2.02 13.16
CA LEU A 450 0.80 -0.65 13.56
C LEU A 450 0.58 -0.54 15.07
N PHE A 451 1.58 -0.02 15.77
CA PHE A 451 1.49 0.30 17.18
C PHE A 451 1.36 1.82 17.32
N VAL A 452 0.32 2.27 18.01
CA VAL A 452 0.11 3.70 18.35
C VAL A 452 0.07 3.84 19.86
N THR A 453 0.98 4.64 20.40
CA THR A 453 1.04 4.98 21.81
C THR A 453 0.56 6.41 22.01
N TYR A 454 -0.32 6.64 22.96
CA TYR A 454 -0.83 7.97 23.28
C TYR A 454 -1.21 8.07 24.75
N ASP A 455 -1.15 9.28 25.27
CA ASP A 455 -1.60 9.59 26.63
C ASP A 455 -3.05 10.06 26.58
N TYR A 456 -3.86 9.56 27.50
CA TYR A 456 -5.27 9.93 27.60
C TYR A 456 -5.66 10.15 29.07
N PRO A 457 -5.59 11.40 29.56
CA PRO A 457 -5.96 11.72 30.92
C PRO A 457 -7.43 11.39 31.19
N TRP A 458 -7.73 10.80 32.35
CA TRP A 458 -9.10 10.42 32.70
C TRP A 458 -10.10 11.61 32.64
N MET A 459 -9.65 12.83 32.94
CA MET A 459 -10.45 14.05 32.84
C MET A 459 -10.89 14.37 31.41
N ALA A 460 -10.11 13.99 30.40
CA ALA A 460 -10.45 14.21 29.00
C ALA A 460 -11.72 13.44 28.61
N GLY A 461 -11.92 12.24 29.18
CA GLY A 461 -13.14 11.46 29.00
C GLY A 461 -14.40 12.19 29.42
N TYR A 462 -14.39 12.87 30.56
CA TYR A 462 -15.56 13.56 31.10
C TYR A 462 -15.91 14.87 30.40
N ARG A 463 -15.03 15.39 29.51
CA ARG A 463 -15.28 16.65 28.80
C ARG A 463 -16.58 16.61 28.00
N LYS A 464 -16.85 15.52 27.28
CA LYS A 464 -18.04 15.39 26.43
C LYS A 464 -19.35 15.50 27.22
N PRO A 465 -19.60 14.66 28.25
CA PRO A 465 -20.79 14.82 29.09
C PRO A 465 -20.89 16.19 29.75
N LEU A 466 -19.77 16.75 30.24
CA LEU A 466 -19.78 18.02 30.94
C LEU A 466 -20.19 19.17 30.02
N VAL A 467 -19.69 19.21 28.79
CA VAL A 467 -20.03 20.27 27.83
C VAL A 467 -21.50 20.17 27.41
N ILE A 468 -22.02 18.96 27.19
CA ILE A 468 -23.44 18.76 26.89
C ILE A 468 -24.31 19.20 28.08
N ALA A 469 -23.95 18.81 29.31
CA ALA A 469 -24.67 19.19 30.52
C ALA A 469 -24.67 20.71 30.71
N MET A 470 -23.53 21.37 30.51
CA MET A 470 -23.42 22.83 30.57
C MET A 470 -24.24 23.53 29.47
N GLY A 471 -24.29 22.96 28.26
CA GLY A 471 -25.11 23.48 27.17
C GLY A 471 -26.61 23.41 27.50
N ILE A 472 -27.08 22.28 28.01
CA ILE A 472 -28.48 22.12 28.45
C ILE A 472 -28.79 23.04 29.62
N PHE A 473 -27.90 23.13 30.61
CA PHE A 473 -28.04 24.04 31.75
C PHE A 473 -28.13 25.51 31.31
N ALA A 474 -27.31 25.91 30.33
CA ALA A 474 -27.36 27.25 29.76
C ALA A 474 -28.71 27.55 29.10
N VAL A 475 -29.31 26.59 28.38
CA VAL A 475 -30.66 26.74 27.82
C VAL A 475 -31.68 26.96 28.94
N PHE A 476 -31.67 26.15 30.01
CA PHE A 476 -32.57 26.33 31.14
C PHE A 476 -32.39 27.68 31.83
N ALA A 477 -31.14 28.09 32.05
CA ALA A 477 -30.82 29.39 32.64
C ALA A 477 -31.33 30.55 31.77
N VAL A 478 -31.13 30.50 30.45
CA VAL A 478 -31.64 31.51 29.52
C VAL A 478 -33.17 31.54 29.52
N THR A 479 -33.84 30.38 29.49
CA THR A 479 -35.31 30.34 29.57
C THR A 479 -35.83 30.88 30.89
N TRP A 480 -35.14 30.63 32.00
CA TRP A 480 -35.50 31.16 33.31
C TRP A 480 -35.35 32.69 33.36
N VAL A 481 -34.24 33.22 32.83
CA VAL A 481 -34.02 34.67 32.73
C VAL A 481 -35.09 35.31 31.83
N LEU A 482 -35.33 34.78 30.63
CA LEU A 482 -36.34 35.30 29.71
C LEU A 482 -37.76 35.25 30.31
N GLY A 483 -38.10 34.18 31.02
CA GLY A 483 -39.38 34.06 31.73
C GLY A 483 -39.51 34.99 32.94
N SER A 484 -38.39 35.48 33.48
CA SER A 484 -38.37 36.44 34.59
C SER A 484 -38.42 37.90 34.14
N ILE A 485 -38.27 38.18 32.84
CA ILE A 485 -38.39 39.53 32.29
C ILE A 485 -39.88 39.88 32.13
N ASP A 486 -40.33 40.89 32.87
CA ASP A 486 -41.69 41.43 32.73
C ASP A 486 -41.81 42.18 31.40
N THR A 487 -42.58 41.62 30.47
CA THR A 487 -42.86 42.20 29.14
C THR A 487 -44.20 42.97 29.11
N SER A 488 -44.83 43.20 30.26
CA SER A 488 -46.11 43.92 30.32
C SER A 488 -45.98 45.39 29.91
N ILE A 489 -46.86 45.84 29.03
CA ILE A 489 -46.95 47.24 28.59
C ILE A 489 -48.21 47.85 29.20
N GLY A 490 -48.05 48.59 30.30
CA GLY A 490 -49.14 49.31 30.99
C GLY A 490 -49.08 49.22 32.52
N LYS A 491 -49.56 50.25 33.23
CA LYS A 491 -49.49 50.36 34.70
C LYS A 491 -50.42 49.32 35.35
N LYS A 492 -49.85 48.40 36.15
CA LYS A 492 -50.62 47.40 36.93
C LYS A 492 -51.67 48.10 37.81
N LYS A 493 -52.96 47.76 37.62
CA LYS A 493 -54.04 48.19 38.53
C LYS A 493 -53.88 47.47 39.86
N THR A 494 -53.50 48.21 40.89
CA THR A 494 -53.62 47.80 42.29
C THR A 494 -55.09 47.71 42.65
N VAL A 495 -55.55 46.52 43.07
CA VAL A 495 -56.84 46.31 43.73
C VAL A 495 -56.61 46.31 45.23
#